data_AF-A0AAD5S493-F1
#
_entry.id   AF-A0AAD5S493-F1
#
_cell.length_a   1.000
_cell.length_b   1.000
_cell.length_c   1.000
_cell.angle_alpha   90.00
_cell.angle_beta   90.00
_cell.angle_gamma   90.00
#
_symmetry.space_group_name_H-M   'P 1'
#
loop_
_entity.id
_entity.type
_entity.pdbx_description
1 polymer ?
#
loop_
_entity_poly.entity_id
_entity_poly.type
_entity_poly.pdbx_seq_one_letter_code
_entity_poly.pdbx_strand_id
1 'polypeptide(L)'
;MLRSTIRPALQDTNTLFTLLTSTFLSFATTPTTSPSSSITHAQNRLRASLAKLKKAERDAKLEVSYGYYEPGELKKVVGVLERMRDCLGAMARCVLAERRLLRRGSVSRGVGVSGEGMSGDGAGGEVPLSAQQLAEQINENTQRSQQAIHRLMTDFISIDVDETGSEISNGLFGGNKNLFQRFVGSVAPAMKELSATCSMAIERMGNDVEGVNRTGLQDTIRRGSTAPQVLASHSGDLHTPHNHAANSTESISPATLTHITSALKSFDTHQRTDVQKFFESDAAGTVTRPVREEFFLAFLFVFGVREFGKECRNLAEEISRLRSLSLSQSAPRFWLPSVGFFDWLSAEQEFTVEQNAASEPDLTGKGKTRGDVGKGMAFRGRMVRGVLTRVSEWVGTQEARFAIKLSGAVVLMGMPGVLDWEWFREGLAVWAVVTVCFFFCDLSFFRGLHETGGD
;
A
#
# COMPACT_ATOMS: atom_id res chain seq x y z
N MET A 1 11.67 -11.14 8.49
CA MET A 1 11.08 -9.85 8.92
C MET A 1 9.87 -9.43 8.08
N LEU A 2 9.93 -9.44 6.75
CA LEU A 2 8.83 -8.95 5.91
C LEU A 2 7.52 -9.76 6.05
N ARG A 3 7.60 -11.10 6.04
CA ARG A 3 6.41 -11.97 6.20
C ARG A 3 5.65 -11.74 7.52
N SER A 4 6.37 -11.54 8.63
CA SER A 4 5.76 -11.27 9.94
C SER A 4 5.04 -9.91 10.00
N THR A 5 5.31 -9.00 9.06
CA THR A 5 4.60 -7.71 8.97
C THR A 5 3.37 -7.75 8.06
N ILE A 6 3.27 -8.72 7.13
CA ILE A 6 2.13 -8.87 6.22
C ILE A 6 0.87 -9.25 7.01
N ARG A 7 0.95 -10.23 7.92
CA ARG A 7 -0.23 -10.68 8.69
C ARG A 7 -0.88 -9.57 9.52
N PRO A 8 -0.15 -8.78 10.32
CA PRO A 8 -0.73 -7.64 11.03
C PRO A 8 -1.44 -6.65 10.07
N ALA A 9 -0.85 -6.37 8.91
CA ALA A 9 -1.47 -5.49 7.91
C ALA A 9 -2.78 -6.08 7.35
N LEU A 10 -2.82 -7.39 7.09
CA LEU A 10 -4.03 -8.10 6.67
C LEU A 10 -5.11 -8.07 7.76
N GLN A 11 -4.75 -8.31 9.01
CA GLN A 11 -5.67 -8.28 10.14
C GLN A 11 -6.25 -6.88 10.36
N ASP A 12 -5.41 -5.83 10.30
CA ASP A 12 -5.87 -4.44 10.40
C ASP A 12 -6.79 -4.07 9.21
N THR A 13 -6.48 -4.55 8.00
CA THR A 13 -7.31 -4.36 6.80
C THR A 13 -8.69 -5.00 6.98
N ASN A 14 -8.73 -6.25 7.43
CA ASN A 14 -9.98 -6.98 7.69
C ASN A 14 -10.81 -6.32 8.80
N THR A 15 -10.15 -5.88 9.88
CA THR A 15 -10.80 -5.20 11.01
C THR A 15 -11.47 -3.91 10.55
N LEU A 16 -10.75 -3.07 9.79
CA LEU A 16 -11.31 -1.82 9.29
C LEU A 16 -12.45 -2.06 8.29
N PHE A 17 -12.30 -3.03 7.39
CA PHE A 17 -13.34 -3.37 6.42
C PHE A 17 -14.64 -3.86 7.09
N THR A 18 -14.51 -4.78 8.06
CA THR A 18 -15.65 -5.31 8.83
C THR A 18 -16.32 -4.21 9.65
N LEU A 19 -15.52 -3.33 10.26
CA LEU A 19 -16.03 -2.20 11.03
C LEU A 19 -16.80 -1.21 10.14
N LEU A 20 -16.25 -0.85 8.98
CA LEU A 20 -16.91 0.08 8.04
C LEU A 20 -18.20 -0.51 7.48
N THR A 21 -18.19 -1.77 7.07
CA THR A 21 -19.37 -2.45 6.50
C THR A 21 -20.46 -2.63 7.55
N SER A 22 -20.12 -3.10 8.75
CA SER A 22 -21.10 -3.26 9.84
C SER A 22 -21.66 -1.90 10.29
N THR A 23 -20.82 -0.87 10.38
CA THR A 23 -21.25 0.48 10.72
C THR A 23 -22.21 1.04 9.67
N PHE A 24 -21.86 0.98 8.38
CA PHE A 24 -22.72 1.46 7.29
C PHE A 24 -24.08 0.72 7.25
N LEU A 25 -24.07 -0.60 7.39
CA LEU A 25 -25.30 -1.39 7.39
C LEU A 25 -26.15 -1.16 8.65
N SER A 26 -25.53 -0.91 9.80
CA SER A 26 -26.24 -0.55 11.03
C SER A 26 -26.96 0.78 10.92
N PHE A 27 -26.38 1.78 10.23
CA PHE A 27 -27.03 3.07 10.01
C PHE A 27 -28.36 2.96 9.26
N ALA A 28 -28.46 1.99 8.34
CA ALA A 28 -29.71 1.71 7.66
C ALA A 28 -30.79 1.15 8.60
N THR A 29 -30.44 0.32 9.58
CA THR A 29 -31.42 -0.33 10.46
C THR A 29 -31.74 0.46 11.71
N THR A 30 -30.73 1.00 12.40
CA THR A 30 -30.90 1.71 13.67
C THR A 30 -29.92 2.88 13.78
N PRO A 31 -30.42 4.11 14.05
CA PRO A 31 -29.54 5.25 14.30
C PRO A 31 -28.97 5.18 15.72
N THR A 32 -28.00 4.30 15.95
CA THR A 32 -27.33 4.17 17.26
C THR A 32 -26.08 5.05 17.36
N THR A 33 -25.67 5.28 18.62
CA THR A 33 -24.56 6.13 19.04
C THR A 33 -23.19 5.64 18.51
N SER A 34 -22.29 6.60 18.30
CA SER A 34 -21.35 6.57 17.18
C SER A 34 -19.99 5.89 17.43
N PRO A 35 -19.54 4.99 16.52
CA PRO A 35 -18.21 4.39 16.54
C PRO A 35 -17.09 5.24 15.88
N SER A 36 -17.23 6.58 15.78
CA SER A 36 -16.26 7.39 15.01
C SER A 36 -14.82 7.34 15.52
N SER A 37 -14.64 7.25 16.84
CA SER A 37 -13.32 7.07 17.45
C SER A 37 -12.72 5.72 17.05
N SER A 38 -13.54 4.66 17.01
CA SER A 38 -13.13 3.32 16.58
C SER A 38 -12.70 3.28 15.11
N ILE A 39 -13.46 3.91 14.21
CA ILE A 39 -13.10 3.98 12.78
C ILE A 39 -11.77 4.72 12.59
N THR A 40 -11.62 5.89 13.22
CA THR A 40 -10.40 6.70 13.09
C THR A 40 -9.19 5.96 13.65
N HIS A 41 -9.35 5.30 14.81
CA HIS A 41 -8.31 4.48 15.41
C HIS A 41 -7.92 3.28 14.52
N ALA A 42 -8.90 2.56 13.96
CA ALA A 42 -8.66 1.46 13.04
C ALA A 42 -7.95 1.92 11.75
N GLN A 43 -8.32 3.08 11.21
CA GLN A 43 -7.61 3.69 10.07
C GLN A 43 -6.16 4.02 10.39
N ASN A 44 -5.90 4.61 11.55
CA ASN A 44 -4.55 4.96 11.97
C ASN A 44 -3.69 3.72 12.20
N ARG A 45 -4.27 2.66 12.78
CA ARG A 45 -3.62 1.35 12.90
C ARG A 45 -3.23 0.77 11.54
N LEU A 46 -4.16 0.73 10.58
CA LEU A 46 -3.88 0.25 9.22
C LEU A 46 -2.76 1.06 8.53
N ARG A 47 -2.78 2.39 8.68
CA ARG A 47 -1.70 3.25 8.14
C ARG A 47 -0.36 2.91 8.78
N ALA A 48 -0.32 2.72 10.09
CA ALA A 48 0.90 2.37 10.81
C ALA A 48 1.43 0.99 10.40
N SER A 49 0.57 -0.03 10.24
CA SER A 49 1.01 -1.37 9.80
C SER A 49 1.49 -1.38 8.35
N LEU A 50 0.84 -0.63 7.45
CA LEU A 50 1.33 -0.47 6.08
C LEU A 50 2.65 0.32 6.00
N ALA A 51 2.84 1.34 6.84
CA ALA A 51 4.12 2.04 6.93
C ALA A 51 5.25 1.11 7.40
N LYS A 52 4.99 0.26 8.40
CA LYS A 52 5.92 -0.79 8.83
C LYS A 52 6.21 -1.80 7.73
N LEU A 53 5.18 -2.23 6.99
CA LEU A 53 5.32 -3.16 5.87
C LEU A 53 6.18 -2.57 4.74
N LYS A 54 5.94 -1.31 4.36
CA LYS A 54 6.78 -0.59 3.38
C LYS A 54 8.20 -0.40 3.83
N LYS A 55 8.41 -0.10 5.12
CA LYS A 55 9.74 -0.03 5.69
C LYS A 55 10.44 -1.39 5.54
N ALA A 56 9.79 -2.47 5.97
CA ALA A 56 10.33 -3.82 5.81
C ALA A 56 10.56 -4.21 4.34
N GLU A 57 9.74 -3.73 3.39
CA GLU A 57 9.95 -3.94 1.95
C GLU A 57 11.20 -3.20 1.44
N ARG A 58 11.42 -1.96 1.90
CA ARG A 58 12.63 -1.19 1.58
C ARG A 58 13.88 -1.81 2.19
N ASP A 59 13.81 -2.16 3.47
CA ASP A 59 14.92 -2.79 4.19
C ASP A 59 15.29 -4.12 3.52
N ALA A 60 14.29 -4.92 3.09
CA ALA A 60 14.51 -6.15 2.34
C ALA A 60 15.16 -5.96 0.94
N LYS A 61 15.15 -4.75 0.37
CA LYS A 61 15.88 -4.44 -0.88
C LYS A 61 17.35 -4.11 -0.62
N LEU A 62 17.66 -3.62 0.57
CA LEU A 62 19.00 -3.18 0.96
C LEU A 62 19.78 -4.32 1.64
N GLU A 63 19.07 -5.23 2.28
CA GLU A 63 19.65 -6.43 2.88
C GLU A 63 19.97 -7.47 1.81
N VAL A 64 21.21 -7.96 1.83
CA VAL A 64 21.60 -9.21 1.18
C VAL A 64 20.78 -10.32 1.85
N SER A 65 19.70 -10.73 1.20
CA SER A 65 18.72 -11.63 1.79
C SER A 65 18.84 -13.02 1.17
N TYR A 66 18.97 -14.02 2.04
CA TYR A 66 18.72 -15.40 1.69
C TYR A 66 17.22 -15.62 1.79
N GLY A 67 16.55 -15.73 0.65
CA GLY A 67 15.10 -15.78 0.61
C GLY A 67 14.57 -16.57 -0.58
N TYR A 68 13.39 -17.15 -0.40
CA TYR A 68 12.66 -17.83 -1.48
C TYR A 68 11.99 -16.86 -2.46
N TYR A 69 11.96 -15.57 -2.14
CA TYR A 69 11.21 -14.57 -2.90
C TYR A 69 12.11 -13.43 -3.34
N GLU A 70 11.96 -13.05 -4.59
CA GLU A 70 12.54 -11.82 -5.11
C GLU A 70 11.80 -10.60 -4.51
N PRO A 71 12.51 -9.53 -4.09
CA PRO A 71 11.88 -8.33 -3.54
C PRO A 71 10.81 -7.70 -4.45
N GLY A 72 10.96 -7.83 -5.77
CA GLY A 72 9.98 -7.37 -6.76
C GLY A 72 8.61 -8.04 -6.64
N GLU A 73 8.57 -9.28 -6.15
CA GLU A 73 7.32 -10.03 -6.01
C GLU A 73 6.54 -9.63 -4.76
N LEU A 74 7.25 -9.29 -3.67
CA LEU A 74 6.60 -8.75 -2.48
C LEU A 74 6.05 -7.34 -2.70
N LYS A 75 6.71 -6.54 -3.55
CA LYS A 75 6.21 -5.21 -3.96
C LYS A 75 4.80 -5.30 -4.56
N LYS A 76 4.48 -6.36 -5.30
CA LYS A 76 3.13 -6.56 -5.87
C LYS A 76 2.07 -6.74 -4.77
N VAL A 77 2.36 -7.58 -3.76
CA VAL A 77 1.48 -7.76 -2.59
C VAL A 77 1.29 -6.46 -1.82
N VAL A 78 2.38 -5.72 -1.55
CA VAL A 78 2.30 -4.41 -0.89
C VAL A 78 1.44 -3.45 -1.71
N GLY A 79 1.64 -3.39 -3.02
CA GLY A 79 0.86 -2.54 -3.90
C GLY A 79 -0.64 -2.86 -3.91
N VAL A 80 -1.02 -4.14 -3.82
CA VAL A 80 -2.44 -4.54 -3.68
C VAL A 80 -3.00 -4.06 -2.34
N LEU A 81 -2.28 -4.25 -1.23
CA LEU A 81 -2.71 -3.80 0.09
C LEU A 81 -2.88 -2.27 0.19
N GLU A 82 -2.06 -1.51 -0.53
CA GLU A 82 -2.24 -0.06 -0.63
C GLU A 82 -3.55 0.32 -1.34
N ARG A 83 -3.88 -0.36 -2.44
CA ARG A 83 -5.15 -0.13 -3.14
C ARG A 83 -6.35 -0.53 -2.28
N MET A 84 -6.24 -1.62 -1.52
CA MET A 84 -7.26 -1.99 -0.52
C MET A 84 -7.43 -0.89 0.53
N ARG A 85 -6.34 -0.33 1.07
CA ARG A 85 -6.40 0.82 2.00
C ARG A 85 -7.11 2.01 1.37
N ASP A 86 -6.85 2.31 0.11
CA ASP A 86 -7.46 3.45 -0.58
C ASP A 86 -8.99 3.26 -0.74
N CYS A 87 -9.44 2.04 -1.04
CA CYS A 87 -10.85 1.66 -1.04
C CYS A 87 -11.48 1.88 0.36
N LEU A 88 -10.82 1.39 1.41
CA LEU A 88 -11.29 1.58 2.80
C LEU A 88 -11.31 3.06 3.22
N GLY A 89 -10.35 3.85 2.73
CA GLY A 89 -10.33 5.29 2.91
C GLY A 89 -11.53 5.99 2.29
N ALA A 90 -11.95 5.58 1.08
CA ALA A 90 -13.16 6.08 0.44
C ALA A 90 -14.43 5.69 1.21
N MET A 91 -14.56 4.41 1.58
CA MET A 91 -15.69 3.91 2.36
C MET A 91 -15.84 4.65 3.70
N ALA A 92 -14.73 4.89 4.40
CA ALA A 92 -14.76 5.64 5.66
C ALA A 92 -15.21 7.09 5.48
N ARG A 93 -14.83 7.75 4.38
CA ARG A 93 -15.34 9.08 4.06
C ARG A 93 -16.85 9.07 3.85
N CYS A 94 -17.40 8.05 3.18
CA CYS A 94 -18.86 7.90 3.04
C CYS A 94 -19.56 7.81 4.39
N VAL A 95 -19.08 6.93 5.27
CA VAL A 95 -19.65 6.74 6.63
C VAL A 95 -19.58 8.02 7.46
N LEU A 96 -18.46 8.77 7.38
CA LEU A 96 -18.31 10.04 8.09
C LEU A 96 -19.16 11.17 7.49
N ALA A 97 -19.30 11.21 6.17
CA ALA A 97 -20.12 12.20 5.46
C ALA A 97 -21.60 12.00 5.77
N GLU A 98 -22.09 10.76 5.72
CA GLU A 98 -23.47 10.41 6.06
C GLU A 98 -23.83 10.88 7.47
N ARG A 99 -22.94 10.66 8.45
CA ARG A 99 -23.15 11.15 9.82
C ARG A 99 -23.30 12.66 9.89
N ARG A 100 -22.55 13.42 9.09
CA ARG A 100 -22.66 14.89 9.05
C ARG A 100 -24.00 15.31 8.46
N LEU A 101 -24.47 14.64 7.41
CA LEU A 101 -25.77 14.90 6.79
C LEU A 101 -26.92 14.59 7.76
N LEU A 102 -26.90 13.43 8.41
CA LEU A 102 -27.94 13.03 9.36
C LEU A 102 -28.01 13.97 10.58
N ARG A 103 -26.87 14.47 11.07
CA ARG A 103 -26.83 15.41 12.20
C ARG A 103 -27.38 16.79 11.83
N ARG A 104 -27.25 17.24 10.59
CA ARG A 104 -27.83 18.51 10.12
C ARG A 104 -29.36 18.43 10.03
N GLY A 105 -29.89 17.29 9.57
CA GLY A 105 -31.34 17.08 9.44
C GLY A 105 -32.11 17.13 10.77
N SER A 106 -31.49 16.75 11.90
CA SER A 106 -32.15 16.77 13.20
C SER A 106 -32.26 18.16 13.84
N VAL A 107 -31.31 19.06 13.58
CA VAL A 107 -31.27 20.39 14.22
C VAL A 107 -32.27 21.35 13.60
N SER A 108 -32.50 21.26 12.28
CA SER A 108 -33.41 22.17 11.57
C SER A 108 -34.89 21.98 11.92
N ARG A 109 -35.27 20.90 12.61
CA ARG A 109 -36.66 20.60 12.98
C ARG A 109 -37.04 21.05 14.39
N GLY A 110 -36.08 21.54 15.19
CA GLY A 110 -36.28 21.93 16.58
C GLY A 110 -36.35 23.43 16.86
N VAL A 111 -36.04 24.29 15.88
CA VAL A 111 -36.20 25.75 16.03
C VAL A 111 -37.64 26.12 15.67
N GLY A 112 -38.57 25.65 16.50
CA GLY A 112 -39.88 26.24 16.61
C GLY A 112 -39.73 27.57 17.35
N VAL A 113 -40.22 28.63 16.73
CA VAL A 113 -40.31 29.98 17.28
C VAL A 113 -41.14 29.93 18.58
N SER A 114 -40.47 29.80 19.72
CA SER A 114 -41.02 30.26 20.99
C SER A 114 -40.63 31.73 21.11
N GLY A 115 -41.52 32.59 20.61
CA GLY A 115 -41.48 34.00 20.94
C GLY A 115 -41.88 34.20 22.39
N GLU A 116 -41.01 34.87 23.14
CA GLU A 116 -41.22 35.64 24.39
C GLU A 116 -39.79 35.87 24.92
N GLY A 117 -39.16 37.04 24.77
CA GLY A 117 -39.60 38.32 25.28
C GLY A 117 -38.87 38.57 26.60
N MET A 118 -37.66 39.15 26.57
CA MET A 118 -37.17 39.98 27.68
C MET A 118 -35.92 40.77 27.28
N SER A 119 -36.05 42.10 27.34
CA SER A 119 -34.96 43.07 27.33
C SER A 119 -34.01 42.86 28.52
N GLY A 120 -32.71 43.01 28.30
CA GLY A 120 -31.71 42.97 29.37
C GLY A 120 -30.36 43.45 28.87
N ASP A 121 -30.11 44.73 29.10
CA ASP A 121 -28.90 45.50 28.81
C ASP A 121 -27.67 44.91 29.53
N GLY A 122 -26.50 44.90 28.87
CA GLY A 122 -25.28 44.34 29.47
C GLY A 122 -24.10 44.26 28.53
N ALA A 123 -23.42 45.40 28.34
CA ALA A 123 -22.19 45.54 27.58
C ALA A 123 -21.00 44.78 28.21
N GLY A 124 -20.27 44.04 27.38
CA GLY A 124 -19.00 43.40 27.73
C GLY A 124 -18.38 42.72 26.50
N GLY A 125 -17.58 43.46 25.75
CA GLY A 125 -17.10 43.10 24.43
C GLY A 125 -15.98 42.06 24.42
N GLU A 126 -16.28 40.89 23.86
CA GLU A 126 -15.38 40.15 22.99
C GLU A 126 -16.04 40.14 21.61
N VAL A 127 -15.34 40.63 20.58
CA VAL A 127 -15.87 40.70 19.21
C VAL A 127 -16.04 39.27 18.69
N PRO A 128 -17.27 38.73 18.58
CA PRO A 128 -17.44 37.44 17.95
C PRO A 128 -17.14 37.63 16.46
N LEU A 129 -16.37 36.71 15.87
CA LEU A 129 -16.31 36.54 14.43
C LEU A 129 -17.74 36.65 13.91
N SER A 130 -18.00 37.69 13.11
CA SER A 130 -19.35 38.04 12.70
C SER A 130 -20.04 36.78 12.17
N ALA A 131 -21.26 36.50 12.62
CA ALA A 131 -22.02 35.32 12.17
C ALA A 131 -22.07 35.22 10.63
N GLN A 132 -21.94 36.36 9.94
CA GLN A 132 -21.73 36.50 8.51
C GLN A 132 -20.44 35.83 8.00
N GLN A 133 -19.29 36.10 8.60
CA GLN A 133 -18.02 35.49 8.21
C GLN A 133 -18.00 33.97 8.44
N LEU A 134 -18.63 33.49 9.52
CA LEU A 134 -18.74 32.05 9.76
C LEU A 134 -19.67 31.38 8.73
N ALA A 135 -20.79 32.02 8.39
CA ALA A 135 -21.71 31.52 7.37
C ALA A 135 -21.05 31.48 5.98
N GLU A 136 -20.26 32.50 5.64
CA GLU A 136 -19.53 32.59 4.38
C GLU A 136 -18.42 31.53 4.29
N GLN A 137 -17.68 31.30 5.38
CA GLN A 137 -16.66 30.25 5.44
C GLN A 137 -17.24 28.83 5.38
N ILE A 138 -18.44 28.61 5.95
CA ILE A 138 -19.18 27.35 5.82
C ILE A 138 -19.64 27.15 4.37
N ASN A 139 -20.14 28.20 3.72
CA ASN A 139 -20.59 28.17 2.33
C ASN A 139 -19.44 27.84 1.37
N GLU A 140 -18.28 28.49 1.52
CA GLU A 140 -17.09 28.21 0.71
C GLU A 140 -16.59 26.76 0.86
N ASN A 141 -16.57 26.23 2.09
CA ASN A 141 -16.13 24.85 2.34
C ASN A 141 -17.12 23.82 1.78
N THR A 142 -18.42 24.12 1.82
CA THR A 142 -19.45 23.29 1.17
C THR A 142 -19.31 23.33 -0.34
N GLN A 143 -19.09 24.49 -0.94
CA GLN A 143 -18.89 24.65 -2.38
C GLN A 143 -17.62 23.92 -2.88
N ARG A 144 -16.51 24.00 -2.13
CA ARG A 144 -15.28 23.24 -2.45
C ARG A 144 -15.49 21.73 -2.35
N SER A 145 -16.24 21.27 -1.36
CA SER A 145 -16.58 19.84 -1.21
C SER A 145 -17.45 19.36 -2.38
N GLN A 146 -18.44 20.16 -2.79
CA GLN A 146 -19.30 19.85 -3.92
C GLN A 146 -18.54 19.84 -5.25
N GLN A 147 -17.62 20.78 -5.48
CA GLN A 147 -16.75 20.75 -6.67
C GLN A 147 -15.80 19.55 -6.69
N ALA A 148 -15.31 19.10 -5.54
CA ALA A 148 -14.48 17.90 -5.46
C ALA A 148 -15.28 16.62 -5.75
N ILE A 149 -16.52 16.54 -5.26
CA ILE A 149 -17.46 15.44 -5.57
C ILE A 149 -17.83 15.49 -7.04
N HIS A 150 -18.13 16.67 -7.59
CA HIS A 150 -18.45 16.86 -9.00
C HIS A 150 -17.31 16.40 -9.90
N ARG A 151 -16.05 16.79 -9.62
CA ARG A 151 -14.88 16.30 -10.37
C ARG A 151 -14.72 14.79 -10.26
N LEU A 152 -14.89 14.23 -9.06
CA LEU A 152 -14.89 12.78 -8.88
C LEU A 152 -16.02 12.11 -9.67
N MET A 153 -17.16 12.77 -9.86
CA MET A 153 -18.30 12.30 -10.67
C MET A 153 -18.05 12.45 -12.17
N THR A 154 -17.48 13.56 -12.64
CA THR A 154 -17.21 13.79 -14.08
C THR A 154 -16.18 12.80 -14.60
N ASP A 155 -15.22 12.42 -13.77
CA ASP A 155 -14.24 11.36 -14.08
C ASP A 155 -14.84 9.94 -13.98
N PHE A 156 -15.98 9.75 -13.29
CA PHE A 156 -16.59 8.42 -13.04
C PHE A 156 -17.79 8.07 -13.92
N ILE A 157 -18.57 9.08 -14.34
CA ILE A 157 -19.84 8.93 -15.02
C ILE A 157 -19.85 9.94 -16.16
N SER A 158 -19.79 9.49 -17.42
CA SER A 158 -20.05 10.33 -18.60
C SER A 158 -21.54 10.66 -18.73
N ILE A 159 -22.11 11.35 -17.74
CA ILE A 159 -23.46 11.92 -17.78
C ILE A 159 -23.29 13.40 -17.48
N ASP A 160 -23.80 14.26 -18.36
CA ASP A 160 -23.72 15.72 -18.26
C ASP A 160 -24.36 16.20 -16.94
N VAL A 161 -23.55 16.81 -16.08
CA VAL A 161 -23.91 17.26 -14.73
C VAL A 161 -24.34 18.74 -14.71
N ASP A 162 -24.26 19.44 -15.84
CA ASP A 162 -24.42 20.89 -15.92
C ASP A 162 -25.87 21.37 -15.65
N GLU A 163 -26.87 20.50 -15.73
CA GLU A 163 -28.27 20.86 -15.44
C GLU A 163 -28.71 20.58 -13.99
N THR A 164 -27.93 19.85 -13.19
CA THR A 164 -28.37 19.41 -11.85
C THR A 164 -27.90 20.32 -10.70
N GLY A 165 -27.04 21.31 -10.98
CA GLY A 165 -26.33 22.08 -9.97
C GLY A 165 -27.14 23.16 -9.24
N SER A 166 -28.18 23.73 -9.86
CA SER A 166 -28.90 24.88 -9.27
C SER A 166 -29.98 24.50 -8.26
N GLU A 167 -30.46 23.25 -8.26
CA GLU A 167 -31.53 22.80 -7.34
C GLU A 167 -31.04 22.33 -5.96
N ILE A 168 -29.72 22.19 -5.79
CA ILE A 168 -29.10 21.63 -4.57
C ILE A 168 -29.03 22.65 -3.41
N SER A 169 -29.11 23.96 -3.70
CA SER A 169 -28.77 25.00 -2.70
C SER A 169 -29.92 25.49 -1.80
N ASN A 170 -31.19 25.29 -2.17
CA ASN A 170 -32.31 25.93 -1.47
C ASN A 170 -33.14 24.94 -0.64
N GLY A 171 -32.74 24.70 0.62
CA GLY A 171 -33.64 24.20 1.68
C GLY A 171 -34.23 22.78 1.50
N LEU A 172 -33.83 22.05 0.46
CA LEU A 172 -34.47 20.81 0.04
C LEU A 172 -33.86 19.55 0.67
N PHE A 173 -33.02 19.67 1.71
CA PHE A 173 -32.27 18.56 2.35
C PHE A 173 -33.11 17.60 3.23
N GLY A 174 -34.43 17.67 3.15
CA GLY A 174 -35.33 16.67 3.74
C GLY A 174 -35.38 15.37 2.93
N GLY A 175 -34.26 14.65 2.86
CA GLY A 175 -34.19 13.33 2.22
C GLY A 175 -35.17 12.37 2.88
N ASN A 176 -35.92 11.61 2.07
CA ASN A 176 -36.76 10.55 2.61
C ASN A 176 -35.84 9.43 3.11
N LYS A 177 -35.49 9.48 4.39
CA LYS A 177 -34.66 8.47 5.07
C LYS A 177 -35.14 7.05 4.78
N ASN A 178 -36.44 6.86 4.61
CA ASN A 178 -37.01 5.55 4.30
C ASN A 178 -36.58 5.03 2.93
N LEU A 179 -36.38 5.89 1.92
CA LEU A 179 -35.88 5.45 0.61
C LEU A 179 -34.42 5.03 0.66
N PHE A 180 -33.57 5.81 1.34
CA PHE A 180 -32.18 5.42 1.58
C PHE A 180 -32.11 4.09 2.34
N GLN A 181 -32.88 3.95 3.42
CA GLN A 181 -32.95 2.70 4.18
C GLN A 181 -33.48 1.54 3.34
N ARG A 182 -34.45 1.77 2.45
CA ARG A 182 -34.96 0.75 1.53
C ARG A 182 -33.91 0.34 0.51
N PHE A 183 -33.17 1.29 -0.06
CA PHE A 183 -32.08 1.02 -0.99
C PHE A 183 -30.95 0.25 -0.30
N VAL A 184 -30.41 0.76 0.80
CA VAL A 184 -29.36 0.07 1.56
C VAL A 184 -29.87 -1.29 2.05
N GLY A 185 -31.12 -1.38 2.51
CA GLY A 185 -31.76 -2.62 2.91
C GLY A 185 -31.86 -3.66 1.78
N SER A 186 -32.08 -3.22 0.54
CA SER A 186 -32.09 -4.11 -0.63
C SER A 186 -30.70 -4.67 -0.95
N VAL A 187 -29.66 -3.83 -0.91
CA VAL A 187 -28.28 -4.22 -1.27
C VAL A 187 -27.53 -4.88 -0.09
N ALA A 188 -28.02 -4.70 1.14
CA ALA A 188 -27.38 -5.18 2.37
C ALA A 188 -27.07 -6.69 2.38
N PRO A 189 -27.94 -7.60 1.94
CA PRO A 189 -27.65 -9.04 1.92
C PRO A 189 -26.44 -9.38 1.05
N ALA A 190 -26.37 -8.83 -0.17
CA ALA A 190 -25.25 -9.02 -1.09
C ALA A 190 -23.94 -8.46 -0.51
N MET A 191 -23.99 -7.26 0.09
CA MET A 191 -22.83 -6.69 0.78
C MET A 191 -22.35 -7.54 1.95
N LYS A 192 -23.27 -8.09 2.77
CA LYS A 192 -22.92 -8.97 3.88
C LYS A 192 -22.24 -10.24 3.38
N GLU A 193 -22.78 -10.88 2.35
CA GLU A 193 -22.20 -12.09 1.75
C GLU A 193 -20.78 -11.83 1.20
N LEU A 194 -20.62 -10.78 0.39
CA LEU A 194 -19.32 -10.42 -0.17
C LEU A 194 -18.31 -10.04 0.93
N SER A 195 -18.75 -9.27 1.93
CA SER A 195 -17.88 -8.85 3.02
C SER A 195 -17.41 -10.04 3.86
N ALA A 196 -18.31 -10.95 4.24
CA ALA A 196 -17.97 -12.16 4.97
C ALA A 196 -16.99 -13.04 4.17
N THR A 197 -17.22 -13.18 2.86
CA THR A 197 -16.34 -13.94 1.97
C THR A 197 -14.94 -13.32 1.91
N CYS A 198 -14.85 -12.00 1.78
CA CYS A 198 -13.56 -11.30 1.77
C CYS A 198 -12.84 -11.41 3.12
N SER A 199 -13.56 -11.30 4.24
CA SER A 199 -12.98 -11.45 5.58
C SER A 199 -12.41 -12.84 5.80
N MET A 200 -13.15 -13.90 5.46
CA MET A 200 -12.67 -15.28 5.54
C MET A 200 -11.45 -15.51 4.63
N ALA A 201 -11.46 -14.93 3.42
CA ALA A 201 -10.33 -15.04 2.50
C ALA A 201 -9.07 -14.36 3.06
N ILE A 202 -9.19 -13.16 3.63
CA ILE A 202 -8.06 -12.43 4.24
C ILE A 202 -7.47 -13.21 5.42
N GLU A 203 -8.31 -13.81 6.26
CA GLU A 203 -7.86 -14.64 7.37
C GLU A 203 -7.11 -15.89 6.89
N ARG A 204 -7.64 -16.59 5.88
CA ARG A 204 -6.95 -17.73 5.24
C ARG A 204 -5.61 -17.32 4.65
N MET A 205 -5.57 -16.23 3.88
CA MET A 205 -4.33 -15.69 3.33
C MET A 205 -3.31 -15.35 4.43
N GLY A 206 -3.75 -14.79 5.55
CA GLY A 206 -2.89 -14.48 6.69
C GLY A 206 -2.33 -15.71 7.41
N ASN A 207 -3.11 -16.79 7.50
CA ASN A 207 -2.66 -18.07 8.06
C ASN A 207 -1.66 -18.77 7.13
N ASP A 208 -1.88 -18.69 5.82
CA ASP A 208 -1.02 -19.35 4.85
C ASP A 208 0.33 -18.66 4.68
N VAL A 209 0.37 -17.33 4.80
CA VAL A 209 1.65 -16.59 4.84
C VAL A 209 2.50 -17.02 6.05
N GLU A 210 1.90 -17.42 7.16
CA GLU A 210 2.62 -17.97 8.32
C GLU A 210 2.97 -19.46 8.17
N GLY A 211 2.07 -20.27 7.63
CA GLY A 211 2.20 -21.73 7.54
C GLY A 211 3.46 -22.18 6.78
N VAL A 212 3.87 -21.43 5.76
CA VAL A 212 5.10 -21.70 4.98
C VAL A 212 6.36 -21.72 5.87
N ASN A 213 6.36 -21.05 7.03
CA ASN A 213 7.54 -20.94 7.89
C ASN A 213 7.84 -22.21 8.70
N ARG A 214 6.81 -23.02 9.00
CA ARG A 214 6.97 -24.18 9.90
C ARG A 214 7.36 -25.45 9.17
N THR A 215 6.80 -25.69 7.98
CA THR A 215 7.02 -26.95 7.25
C THR A 215 8.41 -27.03 6.63
N GLY A 216 8.90 -25.94 6.03
CA GLY A 216 10.23 -25.94 5.38
C GLY A 216 11.40 -26.13 6.34
N LEU A 217 11.35 -25.54 7.53
CA LEU A 217 12.43 -25.67 8.52
C LEU A 217 12.46 -27.09 9.12
N GLN A 218 11.29 -27.68 9.40
CA GLN A 218 11.21 -29.04 9.94
C GLN A 218 11.66 -30.09 8.93
N ASP A 219 11.33 -29.95 7.65
CA ASP A 219 11.77 -30.91 6.62
C ASP A 219 13.28 -30.83 6.37
N THR A 220 13.88 -29.65 6.50
CA THR A 220 15.34 -29.48 6.34
C THR A 220 16.10 -30.06 7.53
N ILE A 221 15.62 -29.85 8.76
CA ILE A 221 16.19 -30.47 9.97
C ILE A 221 16.05 -32.00 9.91
N ARG A 222 14.91 -32.50 9.43
CA ARG A 222 14.65 -33.93 9.32
C ARG A 222 15.50 -34.61 8.24
N ARG A 223 15.81 -33.94 7.12
CA ARG A 223 16.74 -34.44 6.10
C ARG A 223 18.21 -34.27 6.45
N GLY A 224 18.57 -33.25 7.24
CA GLY A 224 19.94 -33.05 7.73
C GLY A 224 20.34 -34.01 8.87
N SER A 225 19.36 -34.64 9.52
CA SER A 225 19.57 -35.58 10.64
C SER A 225 19.48 -37.05 10.24
N THR A 226 19.82 -37.40 8.99
CA THR A 226 20.20 -38.78 8.66
C THR A 226 21.71 -38.88 8.65
N ALA A 227 22.32 -38.91 9.84
CA ALA A 227 23.58 -39.61 9.99
C ALA A 227 23.34 -41.08 9.59
N PRO A 228 24.25 -41.73 8.84
CA PRO A 228 24.10 -43.13 8.51
C PRO A 228 24.23 -43.95 9.79
N GLN A 229 23.10 -44.31 10.42
CA GLN A 229 23.09 -45.38 11.42
C GLN A 229 23.29 -46.70 10.69
N VAL A 230 24.56 -47.04 10.54
CA VAL A 230 25.04 -48.39 10.26
C VAL A 230 24.55 -49.31 11.39
N LEU A 231 23.71 -50.28 11.01
CA LEU A 231 23.52 -51.60 11.61
C LEU A 231 23.52 -51.70 13.14
N ALA A 232 22.32 -51.78 13.72
CA ALA A 232 22.09 -52.61 14.90
C ALA A 232 20.69 -53.24 14.81
N SER A 233 20.67 -54.48 14.35
CA SER A 233 19.56 -55.42 14.46
C SER A 233 19.21 -55.66 15.92
N HIS A 234 17.97 -55.40 16.35
CA HIS A 234 17.30 -56.27 17.31
C HIS A 234 15.78 -56.12 17.29
N SER A 235 15.17 -57.29 17.44
CA SER A 235 13.76 -57.65 17.36
C SER A 235 13.02 -57.25 18.63
N GLY A 236 11.74 -56.89 18.52
CA GLY A 236 10.84 -56.84 19.68
C GLY A 236 9.73 -55.78 19.63
N ASP A 237 8.53 -56.25 19.31
CA ASP A 237 7.24 -55.88 19.91
C ASP A 237 6.53 -54.53 19.61
N LEU A 238 5.46 -54.68 18.82
CA LEU A 238 4.06 -54.41 19.20
C LEU A 238 3.72 -53.05 19.85
N HIS A 239 3.50 -52.02 19.03
CA HIS A 239 2.67 -50.88 19.46
C HIS A 239 1.79 -50.27 18.36
N THR A 240 0.49 -50.36 18.63
CA THR A 240 -0.64 -49.47 18.31
C THR A 240 -0.56 -48.56 17.07
N PRO A 241 -1.52 -48.67 16.13
CA PRO A 241 -1.66 -47.73 15.03
C PRO A 241 -2.25 -46.42 15.56
N HIS A 242 -1.39 -45.45 15.89
CA HIS A 242 -1.83 -44.07 16.00
C HIS A 242 -2.23 -43.60 14.59
N ASN A 243 -3.53 -43.56 14.35
CA ASN A 243 -4.14 -42.80 13.27
C ASN A 243 -3.72 -41.33 13.43
N HIS A 244 -2.57 -40.98 12.85
CA HIS A 244 -2.28 -39.62 12.47
C HIS A 244 -3.33 -39.24 11.44
N ALA A 245 -4.42 -38.63 11.94
CA ALA A 245 -5.31 -37.84 11.11
C ALA A 245 -4.40 -37.00 10.21
N ALA A 246 -4.41 -37.35 8.94
CA ALA A 246 -3.80 -36.56 7.90
C ALA A 246 -4.55 -35.24 7.94
N ASN A 247 -4.03 -34.31 8.75
CA ASN A 247 -4.42 -32.92 8.73
C ASN A 247 -3.96 -32.43 7.36
N SER A 248 -4.85 -32.61 6.39
CA SER A 248 -4.83 -32.01 5.07
C SER A 248 -4.64 -30.53 5.30
N THR A 249 -3.38 -30.12 5.24
CA THR A 249 -2.98 -28.73 5.13
C THR A 249 -3.47 -28.34 3.74
N GLU A 250 -4.76 -28.02 3.65
CA GLU A 250 -5.37 -27.39 2.50
C GLU A 250 -4.58 -26.10 2.25
N SER A 251 -3.58 -26.20 1.38
CA SER A 251 -2.93 -25.06 0.78
C SER A 251 -3.99 -24.09 0.29
N ILE A 252 -3.81 -22.75 0.43
CA ILE A 252 -4.66 -21.71 -0.20
C ILE A 252 -5.17 -22.27 -1.51
N SER A 253 -6.39 -22.77 -1.43
CA SER A 253 -6.86 -23.63 -2.48
C SER A 253 -7.27 -22.70 -3.61
N PRO A 254 -7.15 -23.11 -4.87
CA PRO A 254 -7.94 -22.52 -5.94
C PRO A 254 -9.41 -22.26 -5.51
N ALA A 255 -9.92 -22.98 -4.50
CA ALA A 255 -11.16 -22.68 -3.78
C ALA A 255 -11.27 -21.24 -3.23
N THR A 256 -10.24 -20.65 -2.58
CA THR A 256 -10.39 -19.27 -2.05
C THR A 256 -10.62 -18.28 -3.18
N LEU A 257 -9.88 -18.43 -4.28
CA LEU A 257 -10.02 -17.58 -5.47
C LEU A 257 -11.39 -17.76 -6.15
N THR A 258 -11.84 -19.01 -6.30
CA THR A 258 -13.16 -19.30 -6.90
C THR A 258 -14.30 -18.81 -6.01
N HIS A 259 -14.18 -18.90 -4.69
CA HIS A 259 -15.17 -18.40 -3.74
C HIS A 259 -15.30 -16.87 -3.82
N ILE A 260 -14.19 -16.12 -3.80
CA ILE A 260 -14.24 -14.65 -3.96
C ILE A 260 -14.83 -14.27 -5.32
N THR A 261 -14.42 -14.95 -6.39
CA THR A 261 -14.92 -14.69 -7.75
C THR A 261 -16.41 -14.96 -7.88
N SER A 262 -16.88 -16.06 -7.27
CA SER A 262 -18.30 -16.41 -7.22
C SER A 262 -19.09 -15.37 -6.43
N ALA A 263 -18.60 -14.97 -5.25
CA ALA A 263 -19.24 -13.94 -4.42
C ALA A 263 -19.29 -12.58 -5.13
N LEU A 264 -18.25 -12.18 -5.86
CA LEU A 264 -18.25 -10.96 -6.68
C LEU A 264 -19.28 -11.02 -7.80
N LYS A 265 -19.40 -12.17 -8.49
CA LYS A 265 -20.40 -12.36 -9.54
C LYS A 265 -21.82 -12.35 -8.98
N SER A 266 -22.04 -13.00 -7.84
CA SER A 266 -23.30 -12.95 -7.09
C SER A 266 -23.65 -11.52 -6.72
N PHE A 267 -22.69 -10.78 -6.14
CA PHE A 267 -22.85 -9.38 -5.76
C PHE A 267 -23.22 -8.49 -6.95
N ASP A 268 -22.49 -8.57 -8.06
CA ASP A 268 -22.76 -7.77 -9.27
C ASP A 268 -24.15 -8.06 -9.86
N THR A 269 -24.60 -9.32 -9.77
CA THR A 269 -25.93 -9.73 -10.23
C THR A 269 -27.04 -9.15 -9.33
N HIS A 270 -26.91 -9.33 -8.01
CA HIS A 270 -27.87 -8.80 -7.04
C HIS A 270 -27.94 -7.28 -7.09
N GLN A 271 -26.78 -6.60 -7.08
CA GLN A 271 -26.72 -5.14 -7.18
C GLN A 271 -27.43 -4.63 -8.43
N ARG A 272 -27.19 -5.25 -9.60
CA ARG A 272 -27.85 -4.85 -10.85
C ARG A 272 -29.36 -5.03 -10.75
N THR A 273 -29.82 -6.18 -10.26
CA THR A 273 -31.26 -6.47 -10.11
C THR A 273 -31.94 -5.52 -9.12
N ASP A 274 -31.30 -5.22 -7.98
CA ASP A 274 -31.86 -4.36 -6.96
C ASP A 274 -31.91 -2.89 -7.39
N VAL A 275 -30.85 -2.42 -8.06
CA VAL A 275 -30.80 -1.08 -8.65
C VAL A 275 -31.87 -0.94 -9.74
N GLN A 276 -32.03 -1.94 -10.60
CA GLN A 276 -33.06 -1.93 -11.64
C GLN A 276 -34.48 -1.88 -11.04
N LYS A 277 -34.79 -2.76 -10.08
CA LYS A 277 -36.09 -2.75 -9.37
C LYS A 277 -36.37 -1.43 -8.67
N PHE A 278 -35.32 -0.81 -8.12
CA PHE A 278 -35.43 0.49 -7.48
C PHE A 278 -35.83 1.57 -8.49
N PHE A 279 -35.17 1.65 -9.66
CA PHE A 279 -35.52 2.60 -10.71
C PHE A 279 -36.86 2.32 -11.39
N GLU A 280 -37.27 1.05 -11.54
CA GLU A 280 -38.60 0.69 -12.04
C GLU A 280 -39.70 1.17 -11.08
N SER A 281 -39.47 1.07 -9.76
CA SER A 281 -40.40 1.59 -8.75
C SER A 281 -40.50 3.12 -8.80
N ASP A 282 -39.38 3.80 -9.09
CA ASP A 282 -39.32 5.25 -9.27
C ASP A 282 -40.06 5.71 -10.53
N ALA A 283 -39.81 5.05 -11.67
CA ALA A 283 -40.49 5.33 -12.94
C ALA A 283 -42.00 5.11 -12.88
N ALA A 284 -42.47 4.17 -12.06
CA ALA A 284 -43.90 3.94 -11.81
C ALA A 284 -44.57 5.10 -11.02
N GLY A 285 -43.84 6.14 -10.66
CA GLY A 285 -44.34 7.28 -9.89
C GLY A 285 -44.67 6.93 -8.44
N THR A 286 -44.36 5.72 -7.97
CA THR A 286 -44.54 5.34 -6.57
C THR A 286 -43.50 6.01 -5.66
N VAL A 287 -42.38 6.44 -6.23
CA VAL A 287 -41.37 7.25 -5.57
C VAL A 287 -41.29 8.58 -6.32
N THR A 288 -41.73 9.65 -5.68
CA THR A 288 -41.67 11.00 -6.24
C THR A 288 -40.52 11.74 -5.59
N ARG A 289 -39.31 11.77 -6.19
CA ARG A 289 -38.30 12.86 -6.07
C ARG A 289 -36.95 12.55 -6.74
N PRO A 290 -36.20 13.60 -7.15
CA PRO A 290 -34.90 13.48 -7.80
C PRO A 290 -33.85 12.78 -6.92
N VAL A 291 -32.89 12.13 -7.58
CA VAL A 291 -31.71 11.47 -6.99
C VAL A 291 -30.93 12.49 -6.15
N ARG A 292 -30.69 12.19 -4.86
CA ARG A 292 -30.06 13.10 -3.89
C ARG A 292 -28.67 12.64 -3.46
N GLU A 293 -27.92 13.56 -2.85
CA GLU A 293 -26.58 13.36 -2.26
C GLU A 293 -26.46 12.06 -1.41
N GLU A 294 -27.51 11.68 -0.67
CA GLU A 294 -27.45 10.49 0.19
C GLU A 294 -27.36 9.18 -0.60
N PHE A 295 -28.02 9.10 -1.77
CA PHE A 295 -27.92 7.94 -2.65
C PHE A 295 -26.53 7.81 -3.24
N PHE A 296 -25.91 8.94 -3.62
CA PHE A 296 -24.54 8.93 -4.13
C PHE A 296 -23.56 8.39 -3.09
N LEU A 297 -23.73 8.73 -1.81
CA LEU A 297 -22.90 8.14 -0.73
C LEU A 297 -23.11 6.63 -0.61
N ALA A 298 -24.36 6.15 -0.72
CA ALA A 298 -24.63 4.72 -0.71
C ALA A 298 -24.02 4.00 -1.92
N PHE A 299 -24.19 4.54 -3.13
CA PHE A 299 -23.58 4.00 -4.34
C PHE A 299 -22.05 3.97 -4.24
N LEU A 300 -21.43 5.05 -3.76
CA LEU A 300 -19.97 5.11 -3.58
C LEU A 300 -19.50 4.09 -2.53
N PHE A 301 -20.27 3.88 -1.47
CA PHE A 301 -19.95 2.85 -0.47
C PHE A 301 -20.07 1.44 -1.04
N VAL A 302 -21.18 1.12 -1.72
CA VAL A 302 -21.41 -0.18 -2.40
C VAL A 302 -20.31 -0.45 -3.41
N PHE A 303 -19.94 0.56 -4.20
CA PHE A 303 -18.82 0.51 -5.12
C PHE A 303 -17.49 0.24 -4.39
N GLY A 304 -17.24 0.92 -3.26
CA GLY A 304 -16.07 0.69 -2.42
C GLY A 304 -15.97 -0.76 -1.93
N VAL A 305 -17.09 -1.38 -1.53
CA VAL A 305 -17.14 -2.80 -1.14
C VAL A 305 -16.79 -3.71 -2.33
N ARG A 306 -17.32 -3.40 -3.52
CA ARG A 306 -17.02 -4.16 -4.74
C ARG A 306 -15.54 -4.10 -5.13
N GLU A 307 -14.96 -2.89 -5.19
CA GLU A 307 -13.55 -2.71 -5.52
C GLU A 307 -12.64 -3.34 -4.47
N PHE A 308 -12.99 -3.23 -3.19
CA PHE A 308 -12.30 -3.96 -2.14
C PHE A 308 -12.33 -5.49 -2.38
N GLY A 309 -13.47 -6.04 -2.79
CA GLY A 309 -13.59 -7.46 -3.15
C GLY A 309 -12.70 -7.86 -4.32
N LYS A 310 -12.58 -7.01 -5.36
CA LYS A 310 -11.66 -7.24 -6.48
C LYS A 310 -10.19 -7.20 -6.04
N GLU A 311 -9.81 -6.25 -5.20
CA GLU A 311 -8.44 -6.20 -4.68
C GLU A 311 -8.15 -7.35 -3.71
N CYS A 312 -9.14 -7.83 -2.96
CA CYS A 312 -9.04 -9.05 -2.17
C CYS A 312 -8.77 -10.29 -3.05
N ARG A 313 -9.44 -10.39 -4.22
CA ARG A 313 -9.15 -11.41 -5.23
C ARG A 313 -7.73 -11.30 -5.76
N ASN A 314 -7.31 -10.10 -6.18
CA ASN A 314 -5.96 -9.85 -6.70
C ASN A 314 -4.88 -10.20 -5.66
N LEU A 315 -5.15 -9.91 -4.38
CA LEU A 315 -4.27 -10.26 -3.28
C LEU A 315 -4.14 -11.79 -3.13
N ALA A 316 -5.26 -12.51 -3.23
CA ALA A 316 -5.26 -13.97 -3.19
C ALA A 316 -4.47 -14.58 -4.36
N GLU A 317 -4.58 -14.00 -5.55
CA GLU A 317 -3.79 -14.39 -6.73
C GLU A 317 -2.29 -14.17 -6.48
N GLU A 318 -1.89 -12.99 -5.99
CA GLU A 318 -0.48 -12.68 -5.73
C GLU A 318 0.12 -13.55 -4.60
N ILE A 319 -0.63 -13.83 -3.53
CA ILE A 319 -0.16 -14.72 -2.46
C ILE A 319 -0.04 -16.17 -2.97
N SER A 320 -1.00 -16.64 -3.77
CA SER A 320 -0.93 -17.97 -4.38
C SER A 320 0.24 -18.08 -5.35
N ARG A 321 0.50 -17.03 -6.12
CA ARG A 321 1.65 -16.93 -7.03
C ARG A 321 2.97 -16.97 -6.26
N LEU A 322 3.12 -16.16 -5.20
CA LEU A 322 4.28 -16.21 -4.31
C LEU A 322 4.50 -17.62 -3.74
N ARG A 323 3.43 -18.30 -3.35
CA ARG A 323 3.52 -19.68 -2.86
C ARG A 323 4.00 -20.64 -3.95
N SER A 324 3.46 -20.56 -5.16
CA SER A 324 3.88 -21.41 -6.28
C SER A 324 5.37 -21.25 -6.59
N LEU A 325 5.88 -20.02 -6.55
CA LEU A 325 7.30 -19.72 -6.69
C LEU A 325 8.11 -20.31 -5.53
N SER A 326 7.58 -20.25 -4.30
CA SER A 326 8.20 -20.88 -3.12
C SER A 326 8.35 -22.39 -3.26
N LEU A 327 7.34 -23.05 -3.82
CA LEU A 327 7.32 -24.51 -3.97
C LEU A 327 8.19 -24.98 -5.14
N SER A 328 8.23 -24.19 -6.21
CA SER A 328 9.11 -24.47 -7.36
C SER A 328 10.59 -24.29 -7.02
N GLN A 329 10.92 -23.43 -6.04
CA GLN A 329 12.30 -23.18 -5.62
C GLN A 329 12.66 -24.08 -4.43
N SER A 330 13.36 -25.18 -4.74
CA SER A 330 13.82 -26.16 -3.74
C SER A 330 14.94 -25.64 -2.83
N ALA A 331 15.65 -24.58 -3.21
CA ALA A 331 16.74 -24.00 -2.45
C ALA A 331 16.58 -22.47 -2.31
N PRO A 332 16.91 -21.89 -1.14
CA PRO A 332 16.94 -20.45 -0.97
C PRO A 332 17.98 -19.86 -1.94
N ARG A 333 17.57 -18.85 -2.71
CA ARG A 333 18.48 -18.14 -3.61
C ARG A 333 19.16 -17.01 -2.85
N PHE A 334 20.42 -16.78 -3.22
CA PHE A 334 21.14 -15.59 -2.81
C PHE A 334 20.70 -14.44 -3.70
N TRP A 335 20.03 -13.45 -3.13
CA TRP A 335 19.63 -12.25 -3.84
C TRP A 335 20.62 -11.14 -3.53
N LEU A 336 21.36 -10.71 -4.55
CA LEU A 336 22.13 -9.47 -4.46
C LEU A 336 21.16 -8.28 -4.44
N PRO A 337 21.50 -7.20 -3.72
CA PRO A 337 20.71 -5.98 -3.72
C PRO A 337 20.48 -5.52 -5.16
N SER A 338 19.21 -5.37 -5.55
CA SER A 338 18.85 -4.85 -6.88
C SER A 338 19.18 -3.35 -7.04
N VAL A 339 19.48 -2.68 -5.94
CA VAL A 339 19.96 -1.29 -5.93
C VAL A 339 21.42 -1.26 -6.38
N GLY A 340 21.75 -0.33 -7.27
CA GLY A 340 23.15 -0.12 -7.66
C GLY A 340 24.00 0.16 -6.42
N PHE A 341 25.23 -0.35 -6.38
CA PHE A 341 26.13 -0.23 -5.22
C PHE A 341 26.21 1.20 -4.65
N PHE A 342 26.21 2.22 -5.51
CA PHE A 342 26.21 3.62 -5.09
C PHE A 342 24.87 4.10 -4.49
N ASP A 343 23.73 3.64 -5.03
CA ASP A 343 22.41 3.92 -4.46
C ASP A 343 22.27 3.23 -3.08
N TRP A 344 22.86 2.03 -2.94
CA TRP A 344 22.93 1.30 -1.67
C TRP A 344 23.76 2.05 -0.61
N LEU A 345 24.97 2.51 -0.95
CA LEU A 345 25.82 3.31 -0.05
C LEU A 345 25.17 4.66 0.32
N SER A 346 24.44 5.28 -0.61
CA SER A 346 23.80 6.57 -0.38
C SER A 346 22.52 6.45 0.45
N ALA A 347 21.80 5.32 0.34
CA ALA A 347 20.57 5.09 1.08
C ALA A 347 20.81 5.10 2.60
N GLU A 348 21.95 4.60 3.07
CA GLU A 348 22.28 4.50 4.50
C GLU A 348 22.38 5.88 5.20
N GLN A 349 22.71 6.94 4.46
CA GLN A 349 22.74 8.31 5.00
C GLN A 349 21.35 8.94 5.17
N GLU A 350 20.36 8.54 4.38
CA GLU A 350 19.03 9.17 4.42
C GLU A 350 18.17 8.66 5.60
N PHE A 351 18.51 7.49 6.16
CA PHE A 351 17.76 6.85 7.25
C PHE A 351 17.86 7.54 8.61
N THR A 352 18.91 8.34 8.86
CA THR A 352 19.08 9.01 10.16
C THR A 352 18.23 10.29 10.30
N VAL A 353 17.68 10.82 9.20
CA VAL A 353 17.02 12.14 9.22
C VAL A 353 15.49 12.05 9.32
N GLU A 354 14.84 11.02 8.76
CA GLU A 354 13.36 10.91 8.78
C GLU A 354 12.76 10.25 10.03
N GLN A 355 13.56 9.54 10.84
CA GLN A 355 13.02 8.73 11.94
C GLN A 355 12.50 9.56 13.14
N ASN A 356 12.85 10.85 13.21
CA ASN A 356 12.42 11.76 14.28
C ASN A 356 11.22 12.66 13.91
N ALA A 357 10.71 12.59 12.67
CA ALA A 357 9.58 13.39 12.23
C ALA A 357 8.27 12.58 12.21
N ALA A 358 7.95 11.90 13.32
CA ALA A 358 6.59 11.41 13.57
C ALA A 358 5.67 12.57 13.98
N SER A 359 5.57 13.61 13.14
CA SER A 359 4.45 14.55 13.25
C SER A 359 3.19 13.84 12.79
N GLU A 360 2.18 13.85 13.65
CA GLU A 360 0.83 13.39 13.31
C GLU A 360 0.42 13.96 11.95
N PRO A 361 -0.02 13.12 11.00
CA PRO A 361 -0.52 13.62 9.73
C PRO A 361 -1.81 14.38 10.02
N ASP A 362 -1.75 15.70 9.88
CA ASP A 362 -2.86 16.62 9.95
C ASP A 362 -4.04 16.07 9.11
N LEU A 363 -5.14 15.72 9.80
CA LEU A 363 -6.37 15.17 9.21
C LEU A 363 -7.18 16.26 8.49
N THR A 364 -6.75 17.52 8.54
CA THR A 364 -7.36 18.58 7.75
C THR A 364 -6.82 18.48 6.33
N GLY A 365 -7.68 18.08 5.39
CA GLY A 365 -7.36 17.89 3.99
C GLY A 365 -6.99 19.18 3.26
N LYS A 366 -5.88 19.83 3.64
CA LYS A 366 -5.12 20.63 2.70
C LYS A 366 -4.50 19.64 1.74
N GLY A 367 -5.18 19.44 0.62
CA GLY A 367 -4.63 18.75 -0.54
C GLY A 367 -3.28 19.37 -0.85
N LYS A 368 -2.21 18.70 -0.43
CA LYS A 368 -0.86 18.99 -0.93
C LYS A 368 -0.94 18.75 -2.42
N THR A 369 -1.06 19.83 -3.18
CA THR A 369 -0.75 19.85 -4.60
C THR A 369 0.61 19.17 -4.74
N ARG A 370 0.59 18.03 -5.42
CA ARG A 370 1.74 17.19 -5.70
C ARG A 370 2.65 17.94 -6.66
N GLY A 371 3.40 18.91 -6.14
CA GLY A 371 4.33 19.71 -6.93
C GLY A 371 4.77 20.95 -6.16
N ASP A 372 5.79 20.82 -5.30
CA ASP A 372 7.00 21.66 -5.43
C ASP A 372 8.07 21.46 -4.35
N VAL A 373 7.78 20.78 -3.24
CA VAL A 373 8.78 20.72 -2.15
C VAL A 373 9.92 19.71 -2.40
N GLY A 374 9.88 18.92 -3.49
CA GLY A 374 10.90 17.90 -3.82
C GLY A 374 11.82 18.21 -5.00
N LYS A 375 11.64 19.33 -5.72
CA LYS A 375 12.40 19.57 -6.97
C LYS A 375 13.87 19.92 -6.74
N GLY A 376 14.24 20.47 -5.57
CA GLY A 376 15.63 20.83 -5.27
C GLY A 376 16.56 19.62 -5.13
N MET A 377 16.11 18.55 -4.47
CA MET A 377 16.93 17.37 -4.19
C MET A 377 16.95 16.37 -5.37
N ALA A 378 15.80 16.20 -6.04
CA ALA A 378 15.71 15.34 -7.23
C ALA A 378 16.45 15.92 -8.47
N PHE A 379 16.75 17.23 -8.49
CA PHE A 379 17.58 17.83 -9.53
C PHE A 379 19.07 17.52 -9.31
N ARG A 380 19.54 17.58 -8.06
CA ARG A 380 20.92 17.20 -7.70
C ARG A 380 21.21 15.73 -7.99
N GLY A 381 20.29 14.83 -7.64
CA GLY A 381 20.43 13.40 -7.95
C GLY A 381 20.51 13.10 -9.45
N ARG A 382 19.69 13.79 -10.28
CA ARG A 382 19.76 13.65 -11.74
C ARG A 382 21.04 14.21 -12.35
N MET A 383 21.57 15.30 -11.80
CA MET A 383 22.83 15.90 -12.26
C MET A 383 24.01 14.97 -11.95
N VAL A 384 24.07 14.42 -10.73
CA VAL A 384 25.11 13.45 -10.33
C VAL A 384 25.02 12.19 -11.18
N ARG A 385 23.80 11.66 -11.42
CA ARG A 385 23.61 10.49 -12.27
C ARG A 385 24.05 10.73 -13.72
N GLY A 386 23.74 11.91 -14.27
CA GLY A 386 24.18 12.30 -15.61
C GLY A 386 25.69 12.51 -15.72
N VAL A 387 26.35 12.97 -14.65
CA VAL A 387 27.82 13.06 -14.59
C VAL A 387 28.42 11.66 -14.48
N LEU A 388 27.88 10.78 -13.63
CA LEU A 388 28.36 9.40 -13.48
C LEU A 388 28.21 8.57 -14.75
N THR A 389 27.11 8.71 -15.50
CA THR A 389 26.95 8.01 -16.77
C THR A 389 27.96 8.50 -17.81
N ARG A 390 28.23 9.81 -17.87
CA ARG A 390 29.28 10.37 -18.74
C ARG A 390 30.67 9.93 -18.33
N VAL A 391 30.95 9.86 -17.03
CA VAL A 391 32.23 9.33 -16.51
C VAL A 391 32.35 7.84 -16.84
N SER A 392 31.28 7.07 -16.71
CA SER A 392 31.25 5.64 -17.09
C SER A 392 31.51 5.44 -18.58
N GLU A 393 30.88 6.23 -19.44
CA GLU A 393 31.13 6.20 -20.89
C GLU A 393 32.57 6.64 -21.22
N TRP A 394 33.09 7.67 -20.54
CA TRP A 394 34.46 8.13 -20.69
C TRP A 394 35.49 7.08 -20.27
N VAL A 395 35.26 6.36 -19.15
CA VAL A 395 36.09 5.22 -18.68
C VAL A 395 36.10 4.07 -19.69
N GLY A 396 35.12 4.00 -20.59
CA GLY A 396 35.12 3.07 -21.72
C GLY A 396 36.21 3.36 -22.77
N THR A 397 36.68 4.60 -22.87
CA THR A 397 37.70 5.00 -23.85
C THR A 397 39.09 4.48 -23.46
N GLN A 398 39.90 4.11 -24.47
CA GLN A 398 41.27 3.62 -24.24
C GLN A 398 42.16 4.67 -23.56
N GLU A 399 41.96 5.95 -23.90
CA GLU A 399 42.68 7.08 -23.31
C GLU A 399 42.40 7.23 -21.82
N ALA A 400 41.13 7.13 -21.41
CA ALA A 400 40.75 7.19 -19.99
C ALA A 400 41.31 6.00 -19.20
N ARG A 401 41.28 4.79 -19.78
CA ARG A 401 41.87 3.60 -19.15
C ARG A 401 43.37 3.76 -18.95
N PHE A 402 44.07 4.32 -19.94
CA PHE A 402 45.49 4.62 -19.83
C PHE A 402 45.76 5.68 -18.75
N ALA A 403 45.00 6.78 -18.75
CA ALA A 403 45.14 7.86 -17.78
C ALA A 403 44.88 7.41 -16.34
N ILE A 404 43.82 6.61 -16.11
CA ILE A 404 43.49 6.06 -14.79
C ILE A 404 44.60 5.13 -14.31
N LYS A 405 45.07 4.23 -15.17
CA LYS A 405 46.17 3.32 -14.85
C LYS A 405 47.46 4.08 -14.52
N LEU A 406 47.80 5.11 -15.30
CA LEU A 406 48.97 5.96 -15.07
C LEU A 406 48.84 6.75 -13.76
N SER A 407 47.69 7.37 -13.50
CA SER A 407 47.44 8.07 -12.24
C SER A 407 47.51 7.13 -11.04
N GLY A 408 46.98 5.91 -11.18
CA GLY A 408 47.07 4.86 -10.16
C GLY A 408 48.52 4.52 -9.87
N ALA A 409 49.34 4.29 -10.91
CA ALA A 409 50.76 4.02 -10.77
C ALA A 409 51.53 5.18 -10.09
N VAL A 410 51.24 6.43 -10.47
CA VAL A 410 51.86 7.62 -9.86
C VAL A 410 51.48 7.75 -8.39
N VAL A 411 50.21 7.54 -8.04
CA VAL A 411 49.75 7.57 -6.64
C VAL A 411 50.39 6.43 -5.84
N LEU A 412 50.44 5.21 -6.38
CA LEU A 412 51.05 4.05 -5.73
C LEU A 412 52.56 4.22 -5.54
N MET A 413 53.25 4.88 -6.49
CA MET A 413 54.67 5.23 -6.34
C MET A 413 54.90 6.39 -5.37
N GLY A 414 53.94 7.31 -5.22
CA GLY A 414 54.05 8.47 -4.33
C GLY A 414 53.63 8.21 -2.88
N MET A 415 52.67 7.30 -2.66
CA MET A 415 52.13 6.96 -1.33
C MET A 415 53.19 6.57 -0.28
N PRO A 416 54.27 5.84 -0.63
CA PRO A 416 55.32 5.47 0.31
C PRO A 416 56.21 6.63 0.74
N GLY A 417 56.25 7.73 -0.03
CA GLY A 417 56.93 8.95 0.41
C GLY A 417 56.18 9.67 1.53
N VAL A 418 54.90 9.34 1.74
CA VAL A 418 54.02 9.92 2.75
C VAL A 418 53.88 9.01 3.97
N LEU A 419 53.97 7.70 3.76
CA LEU A 419 53.94 6.69 4.82
C LEU A 419 55.37 6.28 5.12
N ASP A 420 55.95 6.88 6.17
CA ASP A 420 57.36 6.75 6.59
C ASP A 420 57.67 5.32 7.13
N TRP A 421 57.57 4.32 6.25
CA TRP A 421 57.79 2.91 6.55
C TRP A 421 59.11 2.44 5.96
N GLU A 422 60.13 2.33 6.81
CA GLU A 422 61.52 2.00 6.43
C GLU A 422 61.65 0.66 5.69
N TRP A 423 60.87 -0.37 6.07
CA TRP A 423 60.89 -1.69 5.42
C TRP A 423 60.37 -1.67 3.97
N PHE A 424 59.58 -0.65 3.60
CA PHE A 424 58.97 -0.54 2.30
C PHE A 424 59.94 0.07 1.25
N ARG A 425 60.94 0.84 1.69
CA ARG A 425 61.95 1.47 0.81
C ARG A 425 62.86 0.46 0.09
N GLU A 426 63.19 -0.65 0.73
CA GLU A 426 64.07 -1.67 0.13
C GLU A 426 63.35 -2.55 -0.90
N GLY A 427 62.04 -2.78 -0.74
CA GLY A 427 61.22 -3.50 -1.73
C GLY A 427 60.82 -2.65 -2.94
N LEU A 428 60.81 -1.32 -2.80
CA LEU A 428 60.23 -0.37 -3.74
C LEU A 428 60.94 -0.28 -5.09
N ALA A 429 62.28 -0.37 -5.12
CA ALA A 429 63.02 -0.31 -6.38
C ALA A 429 62.66 -1.49 -7.28
N VAL A 430 62.46 -2.67 -6.69
CA VAL A 430 62.08 -3.89 -7.39
C VAL A 430 60.63 -3.79 -7.86
N TRP A 431 59.70 -3.37 -6.99
CA TRP A 431 58.29 -3.25 -7.36
C TRP A 431 58.03 -2.13 -8.37
N ALA A 432 58.72 -0.99 -8.29
CA ALA A 432 58.60 0.08 -9.27
C ALA A 432 59.05 -0.39 -10.66
N VAL A 433 60.17 -1.12 -10.75
CA VAL A 433 60.65 -1.72 -11.99
C VAL A 433 59.69 -2.81 -12.51
N VAL A 434 59.18 -3.68 -11.65
CA VAL A 434 58.19 -4.70 -12.03
C VAL A 434 56.92 -4.04 -12.57
N THR A 435 56.45 -2.96 -11.94
CA THR A 435 55.25 -2.24 -12.36
C THR A 435 55.48 -1.55 -13.71
N VAL A 436 56.62 -0.88 -13.91
CA VAL A 436 56.98 -0.26 -15.20
C VAL A 436 57.13 -1.32 -16.31
N CYS A 437 57.77 -2.45 -16.02
CA CYS A 437 57.91 -3.56 -16.98
C CYS A 437 56.56 -4.19 -17.32
N PHE A 438 55.69 -4.43 -16.34
CA PHE A 438 54.36 -4.98 -16.59
C PHE A 438 53.52 -4.04 -17.46
N PHE A 439 53.62 -2.72 -17.21
CA PHE A 439 52.95 -1.70 -18.01
C PHE A 439 53.49 -1.57 -19.44
N PHE A 440 54.81 -1.65 -19.64
CA PHE A 440 55.41 -1.56 -20.98
C PHE A 440 55.24 -2.84 -21.81
N CYS A 441 55.22 -4.02 -21.18
CA CYS A 441 54.98 -5.28 -21.87
C CYS A 441 53.54 -5.40 -22.37
N ASP A 442 52.55 -4.94 -21.60
CA ASP A 442 51.14 -4.97 -21.98
C ASP A 442 50.85 -4.02 -23.18
N LEU A 443 51.52 -2.87 -23.23
CA LEU A 443 51.44 -1.92 -24.36
C LEU A 443 52.05 -2.46 -25.66
N SER A 444 53.12 -3.25 -25.56
CA SER A 444 53.80 -3.83 -26.72
C SER A 444 53.01 -5.01 -27.32
N PHE A 445 52.33 -5.78 -26.46
CA PHE A 445 51.47 -6.90 -26.87
C PHE A 445 50.23 -6.42 -27.65
N PHE A 446 49.60 -5.31 -27.22
CA PHE A 446 48.44 -4.75 -27.93
C PHE A 446 48.79 -4.05 -29.25
N ARG A 447 50.00 -3.52 -29.41
CA ARG A 447 50.43 -2.88 -30.66
C ARG A 447 50.67 -3.89 -31.79
N GLY A 448 51.15 -5.10 -31.47
CA GLY A 448 51.35 -6.17 -32.46
C GLY A 448 50.06 -6.78 -33.02
N LEU A 449 48.95 -6.72 -32.25
CA LEU A 449 47.65 -7.24 -32.69
C LEU A 449 46.90 -6.30 -33.65
N HIS A 450 47.29 -5.03 -33.74
CA HIS A 450 46.65 -4.06 -34.63
C HIS A 450 47.31 -3.97 -36.02
N GLU A 451 48.54 -4.49 -36.18
CA GLU A 451 49.25 -4.51 -37.47
C GLU A 451 49.02 -5.79 -38.29
N THR A 452 48.35 -6.82 -37.73
CA THR A 452 48.14 -8.12 -38.37
C THR A 452 46.69 -8.41 -38.78
N GLY A 453 45.78 -7.44 -38.62
CA GLY A 453 44.35 -7.58 -38.93
C GLY A 453 43.87 -6.83 -40.18
N GLY A 454 44.78 -6.48 -41.09
CA GLY A 454 44.48 -5.77 -42.33
C GLY A 454 45.11 -6.46 -43.54
N ASP A 455 44.61 -7.64 -43.87
CA ASP A 455 44.53 -8.23 -45.22
C ASP A 455 43.38 -9.24 -45.27
#